data_AF-A0A807ZPS0-F1
#
_entry.id   AF-A0A807ZPS0-F1
#
_cell.length_a   1.000
_cell.length_b   1.000
_cell.length_c   1.000
_cell.angle_alpha   90.00
_cell.angle_beta   90.00
_cell.angle_gamma   90.00
#
_symmetry.space_group_name_H-M   'P 1'
#
loop_
_entity.id
_entity.type
_entity.pdbx_description
1 polymer ?
#
loop_
_entity_poly.entity_id
_entity_poly.type
_entity_poly.pdbx_seq_one_letter_code
_entity_poly.pdbx_strand_id
1 'polypeptide(L)'
;MSEKKAEPAVYRQLSTDMRQGLKDIYQQISTASDSQPLADSGTDALFHEATDQLDEVLKATESATMSIMEIVERHLDMQEQNAELLALVREGTISSAQIAMLEANNRQMGDDLTSVLTTLSFQDITGQRIKRVVAALNKIENTVVELYLSSGLIMEGAEKDPQKDAAALQDEARQAVEEFRQQRKAENLKGPDKNGVSQSAIDDMLSQLGM
;
A
#
# COMPACT_ATOMS: atom_id res chain seq x y z
N MET A 1 28.93 11.54 -13.44
CA MET A 1 29.32 11.11 -12.08
C MET A 1 28.06 11.18 -11.23
N SER A 2 27.63 10.03 -10.71
CA SER A 2 26.27 9.73 -10.23
C SER A 2 25.77 10.59 -9.06
N GLU A 3 24.57 11.16 -9.22
CA GLU A 3 23.67 11.53 -8.12
C GLU A 3 22.98 10.26 -7.59
N LYS A 4 23.45 9.72 -6.47
CA LYS A 4 22.74 8.71 -5.68
C LYS A 4 23.07 8.94 -4.21
N LYS A 5 22.12 9.52 -3.45
CA LYS A 5 21.87 9.36 -1.99
C LYS A 5 21.21 10.63 -1.42
N ALA A 6 19.90 10.77 -1.59
CA ALA A 6 19.10 11.73 -0.80
C ALA A 6 17.74 11.14 -0.39
N GLU A 7 17.14 10.27 -1.21
CA GLU A 7 15.86 9.62 -0.91
C GLU A 7 15.80 8.89 0.44
N PRO A 8 16.80 8.10 0.89
CA PRO A 8 16.68 7.35 2.15
C PRO A 8 16.63 8.24 3.41
N ALA A 9 17.15 9.46 3.32
CA ALA A 9 17.15 10.42 4.42
C ALA A 9 15.81 11.14 4.51
N VAL A 10 15.23 11.52 3.36
CA VAL A 10 13.92 12.19 3.28
C VAL A 10 12.80 11.26 3.76
N TYR A 11 12.78 9.98 3.34
CA TYR A 11 11.80 9.01 3.82
C TYR A 11 11.92 8.73 5.33
N ARG A 12 13.14 8.72 5.87
CA ARG A 12 13.36 8.57 7.32
C ARG A 12 12.93 9.80 8.09
N GLN A 13 13.20 10.98 7.57
CA GLN A 13 12.82 12.23 8.23
C GLN A 13 11.31 12.41 8.20
N LEU A 14 10.65 12.18 7.06
CA LEU A 14 9.20 12.22 6.95
C LEU A 14 8.51 11.18 7.85
N SER A 15 9.04 9.96 7.93
CA SER A 15 8.49 8.95 8.84
C SER A 15 8.74 9.27 10.32
N THR A 16 9.82 9.99 10.63
CA THR A 16 10.10 10.48 11.99
C THR A 16 9.14 11.62 12.34
N ASP A 17 8.92 12.57 11.43
CA ASP A 17 8.05 13.71 11.62
C ASP A 17 6.57 13.29 11.70
N MET A 18 6.13 12.34 10.87
CA MET A 18 4.79 11.74 10.97
C MET A 18 4.60 10.99 12.28
N ARG A 19 5.60 10.21 12.72
CA ARG A 19 5.55 9.46 13.98
C ARG A 19 5.55 10.40 15.18
N GLN A 20 6.30 11.50 15.12
CA GLN A 20 6.32 12.52 16.16
C GLN A 20 5.00 13.29 16.19
N GLY A 21 4.48 13.71 15.04
CA GLY A 21 3.17 14.36 14.95
C GLY A 21 2.04 13.49 15.48
N LEU A 22 2.00 12.20 15.13
CA LEU A 22 1.03 11.24 15.70
C LEU A 22 1.20 11.07 17.21
N LYS A 23 2.44 11.06 17.71
CA LYS A 23 2.74 10.94 19.14
C LYS A 23 2.35 12.20 19.91
N ASP A 24 2.53 13.36 19.33
CA ASP A 24 2.15 14.65 19.91
C ASP A 24 0.63 14.80 19.94
N ILE A 25 -0.06 14.38 18.87
CA ILE A 25 -1.52 14.28 18.81
C ILE A 25 -2.02 13.29 19.87
N TYR A 26 -1.41 12.11 19.98
CA TYR A 26 -1.74 11.12 20.99
C TYR A 26 -1.53 11.65 22.42
N GLN A 27 -0.43 12.36 22.68
CA GLN A 27 -0.17 12.96 23.98
C GLN A 27 -1.17 14.07 24.29
N GLN A 28 -1.45 14.97 23.36
CA GLN A 28 -2.42 16.04 23.57
C GLN A 28 -3.82 15.49 23.85
N ILE A 29 -4.22 14.43 23.13
CA ILE A 29 -5.51 13.75 23.33
C ILE A 29 -5.53 12.94 24.64
N SER A 30 -4.43 12.30 25.01
CA SER A 30 -4.29 11.58 26.29
C SER A 30 -4.25 12.52 27.49
N THR A 31 -3.70 13.72 27.34
CA THR A 31 -3.66 14.71 28.43
C THR A 31 -5.01 15.43 28.57
N ALA A 32 -5.77 15.53 27.47
CA ALA A 32 -7.14 16.02 27.48
C ALA A 32 -8.17 14.98 27.96
N SER A 33 -7.83 13.68 27.90
CA SER A 33 -8.69 12.55 28.28
C SER A 33 -8.04 11.73 29.40
N ASP A 34 -8.02 12.28 30.61
CA ASP A 34 -7.43 11.65 31.81
C ASP A 34 -8.23 10.43 32.34
N SER A 35 -9.06 9.81 31.48
CA SER A 35 -9.94 8.70 31.86
C SER A 35 -9.96 7.52 30.90
N GLN A 36 -9.37 7.59 29.69
CA GLN A 36 -9.35 6.43 28.79
C GLN A 36 -8.23 6.52 27.74
N PRO A 37 -7.36 5.50 27.63
CA PRO A 37 -6.36 5.47 26.56
C PRO A 37 -7.08 5.30 25.21
N LEU A 38 -7.10 6.36 24.41
CA LEU A 38 -7.74 6.41 23.08
C LEU A 38 -6.90 5.75 21.96
N ALA A 39 -5.74 5.16 22.27
CA ALA A 39 -5.07 4.26 21.33
C ALA A 39 -5.84 2.95 21.31
N ASP A 40 -6.84 2.88 20.43
CA ASP A 40 -7.41 1.60 20.05
C ASP A 40 -6.27 0.77 19.44
N SER A 41 -5.87 -0.29 20.14
CA SER A 41 -4.78 -1.18 19.74
C SER A 41 -4.96 -1.75 18.31
N GLY A 42 -6.18 -1.66 17.78
CA GLY A 42 -6.52 -1.98 16.42
C GLY A 42 -5.90 -1.08 15.35
N THR A 43 -5.69 0.22 15.59
CA THR A 43 -5.14 1.12 14.54
C THR A 43 -3.65 0.89 14.33
N ASP A 44 -2.88 0.77 15.41
CA ASP A 44 -1.46 0.38 15.35
C ASP A 44 -1.29 -1.00 14.71
N ALA A 45 -2.16 -1.96 15.05
CA ALA A 45 -2.15 -3.28 14.42
C ALA A 45 -2.38 -3.21 12.90
N LEU A 46 -3.30 -2.37 12.44
CA LEU A 46 -3.56 -2.17 11.00
C LEU A 46 -2.38 -1.54 10.27
N PHE A 47 -1.68 -0.60 10.91
CA PHE A 47 -0.45 -0.01 10.34
C PHE A 47 0.66 -1.04 10.20
N HIS A 48 0.88 -1.85 11.24
CA HIS A 48 1.85 -2.94 11.20
C HIS A 48 1.48 -3.98 10.13
N GLU A 49 0.22 -4.40 10.08
CA GLU A 49 -0.27 -5.33 9.06
C GLU A 49 -0.06 -4.78 7.65
N ALA A 50 -0.43 -3.52 7.40
CA ALA A 50 -0.24 -2.88 6.10
C ALA A 50 1.24 -2.83 5.69
N THR A 51 2.13 -2.54 6.64
CA THR A 51 3.58 -2.50 6.41
C THR A 51 4.10 -3.90 6.06
N ASP A 52 3.74 -4.92 6.85
CA ASP A 52 4.14 -6.30 6.61
C ASP A 52 3.65 -6.80 5.25
N GLN A 53 2.41 -6.46 4.86
CA GLN A 53 1.89 -6.82 3.55
C GLN A 53 2.67 -6.18 2.40
N LEU A 54 3.09 -4.91 2.53
CA LEU A 54 3.90 -4.23 1.51
C LEU A 54 5.31 -4.82 1.41
N ASP A 55 5.92 -5.19 2.53
CA ASP A 55 7.23 -5.84 2.55
C ASP A 55 7.19 -7.20 1.85
N GLU A 56 6.12 -7.98 2.08
CA GLU A 56 5.93 -9.27 1.39
C GLU A 56 5.67 -9.09 -0.11
N VAL A 57 4.95 -8.04 -0.50
CA VAL A 57 4.78 -7.64 -1.91
C VAL A 57 6.15 -7.35 -2.54
N LEU A 58 6.99 -6.55 -1.87
CA LEU A 58 8.32 -6.21 -2.35
C LEU A 58 9.18 -7.47 -2.56
N LYS A 59 9.28 -8.33 -1.55
CA LYS A 59 10.06 -9.58 -1.62
C LYS A 59 9.58 -10.49 -2.73
N ALA A 60 8.27 -10.67 -2.87
CA ALA A 60 7.69 -11.52 -3.92
C ALA A 60 8.00 -10.97 -5.31
N THR A 61 7.89 -9.64 -5.49
CA THR A 61 8.19 -8.99 -6.76
C THR A 61 9.67 -9.07 -7.13
N GLU A 62 10.57 -8.89 -6.17
CA GLU A 62 12.02 -8.99 -6.38
C GLU A 62 12.43 -10.41 -6.73
N SER A 63 11.98 -11.39 -5.95
CA SER A 63 12.26 -12.81 -6.18
C SER A 63 11.79 -13.27 -7.55
N ALA A 64 10.54 -12.96 -7.91
CA ALA A 64 10.00 -13.31 -9.21
C ALA A 64 10.73 -12.63 -10.37
N THR A 65 11.10 -11.35 -10.21
CA THR A 65 11.86 -10.62 -11.22
C THR A 65 13.24 -11.25 -11.43
N MET A 66 13.94 -11.60 -10.34
CA MET A 66 15.24 -12.28 -10.42
C MET A 66 15.13 -13.62 -11.15
N SER A 67 14.15 -14.46 -10.79
CA SER A 67 13.93 -15.74 -11.46
C SER A 67 13.62 -15.60 -12.95
N ILE A 68 12.80 -14.60 -13.32
CA ILE A 68 12.51 -14.32 -14.74
C ILE A 68 13.77 -13.86 -15.46
N MET A 69 14.57 -12.98 -14.86
CA MET A 69 15.83 -12.53 -15.46
C MET A 69 16.81 -13.68 -15.70
N GLU A 70 17.00 -14.56 -14.72
CA GLU A 70 17.86 -15.75 -14.86
C GLU A 70 17.39 -16.68 -16.00
N ILE A 71 16.07 -16.83 -16.18
CA ILE A 71 15.51 -17.61 -17.28
C ILE A 71 15.80 -16.93 -18.63
N VAL A 72 15.56 -15.61 -18.71
CA VAL A 72 15.78 -14.84 -19.95
C VAL A 72 17.26 -14.83 -20.33
N GLU A 73 18.18 -14.67 -19.39
CA GLU A 73 19.63 -14.73 -19.64
C GLU A 73 20.03 -16.09 -20.22
N ARG A 74 19.57 -17.19 -19.61
CA ARG A 74 19.81 -18.54 -20.13
C ARG A 74 19.22 -18.74 -21.52
N HIS A 75 18.05 -18.17 -21.81
CA HIS A 75 17.48 -18.20 -23.16
C HIS A 75 18.33 -17.48 -24.19
N LEU A 76 18.93 -16.34 -23.83
CA LEU A 76 19.83 -15.61 -24.73
C LEU A 76 21.05 -16.46 -25.08
N ASP A 77 21.69 -17.10 -24.09
CA ASP A 77 22.83 -17.98 -24.30
C ASP A 77 22.45 -19.19 -25.19
N MET A 78 21.33 -19.83 -24.90
CA MET A 78 20.84 -20.97 -25.69
C MET A 78 20.43 -20.55 -27.11
N GLN A 79 19.90 -19.35 -27.29
CA GLN A 79 19.55 -18.81 -28.60
C GLN A 79 20.81 -18.56 -29.44
N GLU A 80 21.87 -18.01 -28.85
CA GLU A 80 23.17 -17.83 -29.51
C GLU A 80 23.76 -19.18 -29.93
N GLN A 81 23.83 -20.15 -29.01
CA GLN A 81 24.28 -21.51 -29.32
C GLN A 81 23.45 -22.17 -30.43
N ASN A 82 22.12 -22.03 -30.37
CA ASN A 82 21.24 -22.57 -31.40
C ASN A 82 21.47 -21.90 -32.76
N ALA A 83 21.82 -20.62 -32.81
CA ALA A 83 22.14 -19.92 -34.06
C ALA A 83 23.39 -20.53 -34.73
N GLU A 84 24.44 -20.83 -33.95
CA GLU A 84 25.63 -21.53 -34.43
C GLU A 84 25.31 -22.94 -34.95
N LEU A 85 24.52 -23.70 -34.18
CA LEU A 85 24.07 -25.04 -34.58
C LEU A 85 23.25 -25.00 -35.87
N LEU A 86 22.36 -24.02 -36.02
CA LEU A 86 21.56 -23.83 -37.24
C LEU A 86 22.41 -23.46 -38.46
N ALA A 87 23.55 -22.78 -38.29
CA ALA A 87 24.50 -22.55 -39.38
C ALA A 87 25.09 -23.87 -39.89
N LEU A 88 25.51 -24.76 -38.99
CA LEU A 88 26.00 -26.10 -39.35
C LEU A 88 24.93 -26.97 -40.03
N VAL A 89 23.65 -26.82 -39.64
CA VAL A 89 22.53 -27.45 -40.35
C VAL A 89 22.48 -26.97 -41.80
N ARG A 90 22.59 -25.65 -42.04
CA ARG A 90 22.55 -25.07 -43.39
C ARG A 90 23.72 -25.51 -44.27
N GLU A 91 24.90 -25.67 -43.66
CA GLU A 91 26.10 -26.16 -44.33
C GLU A 91 26.09 -27.68 -44.57
N GLY A 92 25.17 -28.41 -43.93
CA GLY A 92 25.08 -29.87 -44.02
C GLY A 92 26.18 -30.61 -43.27
N THR A 93 26.87 -29.94 -42.34
CA THR A 93 28.04 -30.45 -41.59
C THR A 93 27.70 -30.86 -40.16
N ILE A 94 26.44 -30.70 -39.74
CA ILE A 94 26.00 -31.00 -38.38
C ILE A 94 26.08 -32.50 -38.03
N SER A 95 26.54 -32.81 -36.82
CA SER A 95 26.56 -34.16 -36.26
C SER A 95 25.26 -34.52 -35.53
N SER A 96 24.99 -35.82 -35.34
CA SER A 96 23.83 -36.29 -34.56
C SER A 96 23.83 -35.79 -33.12
N ALA A 97 25.01 -35.62 -32.51
CA ALA A 97 25.13 -35.05 -31.16
C ALA A 97 24.68 -33.57 -31.11
N GLN A 98 25.05 -32.79 -32.12
CA GLN A 98 24.66 -31.39 -32.25
C GLN A 98 23.16 -31.23 -32.54
N ILE A 99 22.56 -32.14 -33.31
CA ILE A 99 21.10 -32.20 -33.49
C ILE A 99 20.41 -32.44 -32.15
N ALA A 100 20.89 -33.41 -31.36
CA ALA A 100 20.33 -33.70 -30.04
C ALA A 100 20.46 -32.51 -29.08
N MET A 101 21.56 -31.75 -29.15
CA MET A 101 21.72 -30.51 -28.38
C MET A 101 20.70 -29.44 -28.81
N LEU A 102 20.48 -29.24 -30.11
CA LEU A 102 19.50 -28.29 -30.63
C LEU A 102 18.08 -28.63 -30.15
N GLU A 103 17.70 -29.91 -30.18
CA GLU A 103 16.41 -30.39 -29.68
C GLU A 103 16.26 -30.21 -28.17
N ALA A 104 17.31 -30.53 -27.40
CA ALA A 104 17.34 -30.35 -25.95
C ALA A 104 17.20 -28.88 -25.58
N ASN A 105 17.93 -27.99 -26.27
CA ASN A 105 17.85 -26.56 -26.05
C ASN A 105 16.44 -26.03 -26.32
N ASN A 106 15.82 -26.42 -27.45
CA ASN A 106 14.46 -25.99 -27.76
C ASN A 106 13.43 -26.47 -26.72
N ARG A 107 13.56 -27.72 -26.24
CA ARG A 107 12.68 -28.25 -25.18
C ARG A 107 12.86 -27.47 -23.88
N GLN A 108 14.10 -27.25 -23.47
CA GLN A 108 14.42 -26.50 -22.26
C GLN A 108 13.89 -25.06 -22.34
N MET A 109 13.98 -24.40 -23.50
CA MET A 109 13.39 -23.06 -23.68
C MET A 109 11.86 -23.07 -23.49
N GLY A 110 11.17 -24.11 -23.96
CA GLY A 110 9.73 -24.27 -23.75
C GLY A 110 9.36 -24.48 -22.28
N ASP A 111 10.12 -25.31 -21.57
CA ASP A 111 9.93 -25.57 -20.13
C ASP A 111 10.18 -24.29 -19.31
N ASP A 112 11.22 -23.55 -19.67
CA ASP A 112 11.58 -22.27 -19.05
C ASP A 112 10.51 -21.19 -19.29
N LEU A 113 9.92 -21.09 -20.49
CA LEU A 113 8.76 -20.19 -20.73
C LEU A 113 7.55 -20.55 -19.85
N THR A 114 7.31 -21.85 -19.61
CA THR A 114 6.26 -22.31 -18.70
C THR A 114 6.57 -21.90 -17.26
N SER A 115 7.84 -21.96 -16.87
CA SER A 115 8.32 -21.47 -15.57
C SER A 115 8.13 -19.96 -15.42
N VAL A 116 8.40 -19.16 -16.47
CA VAL A 116 8.13 -17.71 -16.47
C VAL A 116 6.64 -17.43 -16.27
N LEU A 117 5.77 -18.10 -17.01
CA LEU A 117 4.32 -17.93 -16.87
C LEU A 117 3.83 -18.27 -15.46
N THR A 118 4.38 -19.35 -14.89
CA THR A 118 4.06 -19.77 -13.52
C THR A 118 4.59 -18.74 -12.52
N THR A 119 5.80 -18.23 -12.72
CA THR A 119 6.42 -17.23 -11.85
C THR A 119 5.56 -15.98 -11.83
N LEU A 120 5.16 -15.44 -12.99
CA LEU A 120 4.30 -14.25 -13.13
C LEU A 120 2.96 -14.34 -12.38
N SER A 121 2.49 -15.54 -12.02
CA SER A 121 1.31 -15.70 -11.15
C SER A 121 1.45 -15.04 -9.77
N PHE A 122 2.67 -14.71 -9.33
CA PHE A 122 2.92 -13.90 -8.12
C PHE A 122 2.13 -12.58 -8.13
N GLN A 123 1.83 -12.05 -9.31
CA GLN A 123 1.09 -10.80 -9.49
C GLN A 123 -0.32 -10.86 -8.87
N ASP A 124 -1.02 -12.00 -8.94
CA ASP A 124 -2.36 -12.12 -8.34
C ASP A 124 -2.29 -12.02 -6.82
N ILE A 125 -1.37 -12.77 -6.21
CA ILE A 125 -1.13 -12.75 -4.76
C ILE A 125 -0.73 -11.33 -4.31
N THR A 126 0.16 -10.70 -5.06
CA THR A 126 0.63 -9.33 -4.80
C THR A 126 -0.51 -8.33 -4.90
N GLY A 127 -1.37 -8.46 -5.91
CA GLY A 127 -2.56 -7.62 -6.07
C GLY A 127 -3.55 -7.76 -4.92
N GLN A 128 -3.75 -8.98 -4.40
CA GLN A 128 -4.57 -9.21 -3.21
C GLN A 128 -3.98 -8.57 -1.96
N ARG A 129 -2.66 -8.66 -1.76
CA ARG A 129 -1.97 -8.02 -0.63
C ARG A 129 -2.10 -6.50 -0.68
N ILE A 130 -1.88 -5.89 -1.86
CA ILE A 130 -2.07 -4.44 -2.07
C ILE A 130 -3.52 -4.03 -1.72
N LYS A 131 -4.53 -4.81 -2.13
CA LYS A 131 -5.93 -4.52 -1.76
C LYS A 131 -6.15 -4.50 -0.24
N ARG A 132 -5.50 -5.40 0.52
CA ARG A 132 -5.57 -5.41 1.98
C ARG A 132 -4.91 -4.17 2.59
N VAL A 133 -3.74 -3.79 2.08
CA VAL A 133 -3.05 -2.54 2.48
C VAL A 133 -3.95 -1.33 2.26
N VAL A 134 -4.54 -1.20 1.07
CA VAL A 134 -5.46 -0.09 0.76
C VAL A 134 -6.66 -0.08 1.71
N ALA A 135 -7.23 -1.25 2.01
CA ALA A 135 -8.34 -1.34 2.97
C ALA A 135 -7.93 -0.92 4.40
N ALA A 136 -6.74 -1.31 4.85
CA ALA A 136 -6.18 -0.90 6.15
C ALA A 136 -5.94 0.61 6.20
N LEU A 137 -5.34 1.19 5.16
CA LEU A 137 -5.12 2.63 5.04
C LEU A 137 -6.43 3.41 5.04
N ASN A 138 -7.45 2.96 4.30
CA ASN A 138 -8.78 3.59 4.34
C ASN A 138 -9.40 3.54 5.75
N LYS A 139 -9.18 2.46 6.50
CA LYS A 139 -9.70 2.35 7.87
C LYS A 139 -8.97 3.33 8.80
N ILE A 140 -7.65 3.39 8.71
CA ILE A 140 -6.81 4.35 9.44
C ILE A 140 -7.23 5.79 9.12
N GLU A 141 -7.38 6.11 7.84
CA GLU A 141 -7.80 7.43 7.36
C GLU A 141 -9.13 7.84 7.99
N ASN A 142 -10.12 6.95 7.98
CA ASN A 142 -11.41 7.21 8.63
C ASN A 142 -11.24 7.46 10.14
N THR A 143 -10.44 6.66 10.85
CA THR A 143 -10.19 6.87 12.28
C THR A 143 -9.52 8.21 12.57
N VAL A 144 -8.55 8.63 11.75
CA VAL A 144 -7.89 9.94 11.92
C VAL A 144 -8.86 11.09 11.65
N VAL A 145 -9.69 10.98 10.60
CA VAL A 145 -10.75 11.97 10.34
C VAL A 145 -11.72 12.02 11.52
N GLU A 146 -12.26 10.89 11.98
CA GLU A 146 -13.17 10.84 13.13
C GLU A 146 -12.55 11.48 14.39
N LEU A 147 -11.27 11.24 14.64
CA LEU A 147 -10.55 11.83 15.78
C LEU A 147 -10.39 13.34 15.64
N TYR A 148 -10.04 13.82 14.45
CA TYR A 148 -9.91 15.25 14.16
C TYR A 148 -11.26 15.98 14.34
N LEU A 149 -12.33 15.39 13.82
CA LEU A 149 -13.69 15.94 13.91
C LEU A 149 -14.21 15.97 15.34
N SER A 150 -14.11 14.85 16.04
CA SER A 150 -14.53 14.79 17.44
C SER A 150 -13.75 15.78 18.30
N SER A 151 -12.43 15.90 18.09
CA SER A 151 -11.60 16.86 18.84
C SER A 151 -11.98 18.31 18.53
N GLY A 152 -12.20 18.65 17.25
CA GLY A 152 -12.62 19.99 16.84
C GLY A 152 -13.97 20.38 17.43
N LEU A 153 -14.95 19.48 17.39
CA LEU A 153 -16.29 19.68 17.96
C LEU A 153 -16.26 19.84 19.48
N ILE A 154 -15.42 19.06 20.18
CA ILE A 154 -15.24 19.19 21.64
C ILE A 154 -14.62 20.54 21.99
N MET A 155 -13.60 20.99 21.25
CA MET A 155 -12.97 22.30 21.46
C MET A 155 -13.97 23.45 21.24
N GLU A 156 -14.71 23.42 20.15
CA GLU A 156 -15.70 24.45 19.81
C GLU A 156 -16.85 24.48 20.84
N GLY A 157 -17.33 23.31 21.28
CA GLY A 157 -18.37 23.22 22.29
C GLY A 157 -17.91 23.74 23.66
N ALA A 158 -16.66 23.47 24.04
CA ALA A 158 -16.05 24.00 25.27
C ALA A 158 -15.83 25.52 25.21
N GLU A 159 -15.51 26.08 24.04
CA GLU A 159 -15.40 27.53 23.84
C GLU A 159 -16.76 28.24 23.89
N LYS A 160 -17.81 27.63 23.31
CA LYS A 160 -19.16 28.20 23.26
C LYS A 160 -19.90 28.09 24.60
N ASP A 161 -19.67 27.01 25.35
CA ASP A 161 -20.28 26.81 26.67
C ASP A 161 -19.27 26.21 27.67
N PRO A 162 -18.52 27.07 28.38
CA PRO A 162 -17.51 26.62 29.34
C PRO A 162 -18.06 25.87 30.57
N GLN A 163 -19.38 25.86 30.78
CA GLN A 163 -20.03 25.15 31.89
C GLN A 163 -20.55 23.77 31.49
N LYS A 164 -20.54 23.45 30.19
CA LYS A 164 -20.99 22.15 29.67
C LYS A 164 -20.04 21.06 30.13
N ASP A 165 -20.61 19.94 30.59
CA ASP A 165 -19.85 18.80 31.06
C ASP A 165 -19.09 18.12 29.90
N ALA A 166 -17.88 17.65 30.18
CA ALA A 166 -17.00 17.01 29.19
C ALA A 166 -17.65 15.75 28.59
N ALA A 167 -18.45 15.02 29.37
CA ALA A 167 -19.21 13.87 28.89
C ALA A 167 -20.28 14.26 27.86
N ALA A 168 -20.99 15.37 28.09
CA ALA A 168 -22.01 15.86 27.17
C ALA A 168 -21.40 16.36 25.84
N LEU A 169 -20.23 17.01 25.90
CA LEU A 169 -19.48 17.43 24.71
C LEU A 169 -18.97 16.22 23.90
N GLN A 170 -18.51 15.16 24.57
CA GLN A 170 -18.12 13.91 23.90
C GLN A 170 -19.30 13.21 23.23
N ASP A 171 -20.48 13.20 23.86
CA ASP A 171 -21.68 12.59 23.28
C ASP A 171 -22.20 13.36 22.06
N GLU A 172 -22.20 14.70 22.10
CA GLU A 172 -22.51 15.54 20.92
C GLU A 172 -21.52 15.30 19.78
N ALA A 173 -20.22 15.29 20.09
CA ALA A 173 -19.18 15.04 19.09
C ALA A 173 -19.31 13.64 18.46
N ARG A 174 -19.64 12.61 19.25
CA ARG A 174 -19.91 11.25 18.74
C ARG A 174 -21.11 11.22 17.81
N GLN A 175 -22.23 11.86 18.20
CA GLN A 175 -23.43 11.89 17.35
C GLN A 175 -23.18 12.58 16.01
N ALA A 176 -22.49 13.72 16.02
CA ALA A 176 -22.14 14.45 14.80
C ALA A 176 -21.21 13.65 13.87
N VAL A 177 -20.24 12.93 14.44
CA VAL A 177 -19.36 12.02 13.68
C VAL A 177 -20.15 10.84 13.09
N GLU A 178 -21.11 10.28 13.83
CA GLU A 178 -21.97 9.20 13.37
C GLU A 178 -22.86 9.65 12.19
N GLU A 179 -23.43 10.87 12.26
CA GLU A 179 -24.20 11.47 11.17
C GLU A 179 -23.35 11.72 9.92
N PHE A 180 -22.15 12.27 10.09
CA PHE A 180 -21.18 12.44 9.01
C PHE A 180 -20.85 11.11 8.32
N ARG A 181 -20.67 10.04 9.11
CA ARG A 181 -20.43 8.70 8.59
C ARG A 181 -21.60 8.14 7.78
N GLN A 182 -22.83 8.42 8.20
CA GLN A 182 -24.03 8.02 7.47
C GLN A 182 -24.19 8.78 6.15
N GLN A 183 -23.92 10.09 6.14
CA GLN A 183 -23.93 10.91 4.93
C GLN A 183 -22.86 10.45 3.92
N ARG A 184 -21.63 10.17 4.37
CA ARG A 184 -20.56 9.56 3.56
C ARG A 184 -20.97 8.23 2.91
N LYS A 185 -21.66 7.36 3.65
CA LYS A 185 -22.15 6.08 3.10
C LYS A 185 -23.28 6.28 2.10
N ALA A 186 -24.13 7.28 2.30
CA ALA A 186 -25.21 7.63 1.38
C ALA A 186 -24.70 8.27 0.07
N GLU A 187 -23.64 9.08 0.13
CA GLU A 187 -23.00 9.67 -1.06
C GLU A 187 -22.21 8.64 -1.89
N ASN A 188 -21.67 7.60 -1.25
CA ASN A 188 -21.03 6.45 -1.90
C ASN A 188 -21.97 5.58 -2.76
N LEU A 189 -23.26 5.92 -2.85
CA LEU A 189 -24.18 5.36 -3.87
C LEU A 189 -24.02 6.02 -5.25
N LYS A 190 -23.11 6.99 -5.43
CA LYS A 190 -22.68 7.51 -6.74
C LYS A 190 -21.32 6.94 -7.18
N GLY A 191 -21.25 5.62 -7.35
CA GLY A 191 -20.16 4.95 -8.09
C GLY A 191 -18.76 5.03 -7.44
N PRO A 192 -17.81 4.22 -7.92
CA PRO A 192 -16.49 4.12 -7.32
C PRO A 192 -15.61 5.29 -7.75
N ASP A 193 -15.59 6.37 -6.98
CA ASP A 193 -14.53 7.37 -7.15
C ASP A 193 -13.25 6.89 -6.46
N LYS A 194 -12.15 6.95 -7.21
CA LYS A 194 -10.92 6.16 -7.00
C LYS A 194 -9.96 6.72 -5.96
N ASN A 195 -10.34 7.76 -5.23
CA ASN A 195 -9.44 8.45 -4.32
C ASN A 195 -10.10 8.54 -2.95
N GLY A 196 -9.27 8.53 -1.89
CA GLY A 196 -9.68 8.64 -0.49
C GLY A 196 -10.54 9.86 -0.19
N VAL A 197 -10.78 10.09 1.11
CA VAL A 197 -11.64 11.13 1.69
C VAL A 197 -11.88 12.30 0.72
N SER A 198 -13.12 12.44 0.24
CA SER A 198 -13.47 13.50 -0.70
C SER A 198 -13.15 14.85 -0.07
N GLN A 199 -12.17 15.55 -0.65
CA GLN A 199 -11.72 16.88 -0.21
C GLN A 199 -12.92 17.84 -0.08
N SER A 200 -13.90 17.71 -0.98
CA SER A 200 -15.14 18.49 -0.94
C SER A 200 -15.96 18.27 0.33
N ALA A 201 -16.00 17.05 0.88
CA ALA A 201 -16.73 16.77 2.12
C ALA A 201 -15.98 17.29 3.36
N ILE A 202 -14.64 17.43 3.28
CA ILE A 202 -13.87 18.11 4.32
C ILE A 202 -14.12 19.62 4.22
N ASP A 203 -14.03 20.19 3.01
CA ASP A 203 -14.20 21.63 2.78
C ASP A 203 -15.61 22.11 3.14
N ASP A 204 -16.65 21.35 2.78
CA ASP A 204 -18.04 21.68 3.14
C ASP A 204 -18.23 21.69 4.66
N MET A 205 -17.55 20.80 5.37
CA MET A 205 -17.66 20.70 6.82
C MET A 205 -16.79 21.73 7.55
N LEU A 206 -15.59 22.05 7.06
CA LEU A 206 -14.81 23.19 7.56
C LEU A 206 -15.64 24.48 7.44
N SER A 207 -16.34 24.64 6.31
CA SER A 207 -17.23 25.78 6.11
C SER A 207 -18.41 25.81 7.10
N GLN A 208 -18.97 24.66 7.45
CA GLN A 208 -20.06 24.56 8.44
C GLN A 208 -19.58 24.78 9.88
N LEU A 209 -18.31 24.50 10.15
CA LEU A 209 -17.62 24.76 11.43
C LEU A 209 -17.00 26.17 11.50
N GLY A 210 -17.19 27.01 10.48
CA GLY A 210 -16.72 28.39 10.46
C GLY A 210 -15.21 28.57 10.22
N MET A 211 -14.54 27.57 9.62
CA MET A 211 -13.16 27.65 9.16
C MET A 211 -13.05 27.73 7.63
#